data_AF-A0A376CKP8-F1
#
_entry.id   AF-A0A376CKP8-F1
#
_cell.length_a   1.000
_cell.length_b   1.000
_cell.length_c   1.000
_cell.angle_alpha   90.00
_cell.angle_beta   90.00
_cell.angle_gamma   90.00
#
_symmetry.space_group_name_H-M   'P 1'
#
loop_
_entity.id
_entity.type
_entity.pdbx_description
1 polymer ?
#
loop_
_entity_poly.entity_id
_entity_poly.type
_entity_poly.pdbx_seq_one_letter_code
_entity_poly.pdbx_strand_id
1 'polypeptide(L)'
;MTGPALRIALVAPARYPIREPFTGGLEAFCHTLTVALRSLGHSVDLYAARGSHGNEPSFELPAVHWGRDQYWASDTGYPPGAKEREDAAYAALREHLAQRDYDVVHNNSLNPGLLLPGGAPLPLVTTFHTPQLPEMQAAIDAAGSQAGRFAAVSRSTAAEWDTPGPIHVIPNGVDTHAWRPGCGGGPAIWFGRLVPEKAPHLALDACHAAGVPVVVAGRNGDRHYFDTMVAPRLKAYNATFVGELEHLRLHRLVASCSVCVVTPQWDEPFGLVAFEAMACGTPVAAFDRGGLGELLRDAPVSLATSGNVDALAGAIRIAARIDRHHVAAWVRANFSLHATATRYIQLYREVKVQ
;
A
#
# COMPACT_ATOMS: atom_id res chain seq x y z
N MET A 1 10.08 -26.92 3.49
CA MET A 1 11.14 -26.89 4.51
C MET A 1 11.61 -25.46 4.66
N THR A 2 11.31 -24.80 5.77
CA THR A 2 11.77 -23.44 6.07
C THR A 2 13.26 -23.52 6.39
N GLY A 3 14.12 -22.97 5.52
CA GLY A 3 15.55 -22.79 5.80
C GLY A 3 15.81 -21.96 7.06
N PRO A 4 17.08 -21.69 7.42
CA PRO A 4 17.42 -21.01 8.67
C PRO A 4 16.70 -19.67 8.85
N ALA A 5 16.46 -19.30 10.11
CA ALA A 5 15.94 -17.99 10.47
C ALA A 5 16.87 -16.90 9.93
N LEU A 6 16.28 -15.79 9.50
CA LEU A 6 16.99 -14.65 8.92
C LEU A 6 16.92 -13.48 9.90
N ARG A 7 17.96 -12.65 9.91
CA ARG A 7 18.02 -11.34 10.55
C ARG A 7 17.73 -10.29 9.48
N ILE A 8 16.59 -9.63 9.58
CA ILE A 8 16.04 -8.74 8.56
C ILE A 8 15.97 -7.32 9.13
N ALA A 9 16.57 -6.35 8.47
CA ALA A 9 16.27 -4.94 8.68
C ALA A 9 15.18 -4.52 7.69
N LEU A 10 13.96 -4.27 8.16
CA LEU A 10 12.87 -3.77 7.33
C LEU A 10 12.79 -2.25 7.46
N VAL A 11 13.08 -1.54 6.37
CA VAL A 11 13.09 -0.08 6.34
C VAL A 11 11.79 0.42 5.71
N ALA A 12 11.03 1.18 6.48
CA ALA A 12 9.75 1.77 6.10
C ALA A 12 9.90 3.23 5.60
N PRO A 13 8.88 3.82 4.95
CA PRO A 13 8.84 5.27 4.76
C PRO A 13 8.80 6.01 6.11
N ALA A 14 9.29 7.25 6.13
CA ALA A 14 9.42 8.05 7.35
C ALA A 14 8.35 9.14 7.47
N ARG A 15 7.48 9.31 6.46
CA ARG A 15 6.49 10.39 6.45
C ARG A 15 5.54 10.33 7.64
N TYR A 16 5.00 9.14 7.91
CA TYR A 16 4.04 8.91 9.00
C TYR A 16 4.51 7.79 9.93
N PRO A 17 4.26 7.90 11.25
CA PRO A 17 4.46 6.78 12.16
C PRO A 17 3.57 5.59 11.79
N ILE A 18 4.14 4.39 11.80
CA ILE A 18 3.42 3.13 11.58
C ILE A 18 2.68 2.76 12.87
N ARG A 19 1.40 3.09 12.92
CA ARG A 19 0.46 2.69 13.98
C ARG A 19 -0.96 2.79 13.46
N GLU A 20 -1.88 2.08 14.09
CA GLU A 20 -3.29 2.13 13.74
C GLU A 20 -3.94 3.43 14.26
N PRO A 21 -4.89 4.03 13.52
CA PRO A 21 -5.22 3.73 12.12
C PRO A 21 -4.06 4.14 11.18
N PHE A 22 -3.74 3.29 10.19
CA PHE A 22 -2.62 3.56 9.29
C PHE A 22 -2.93 4.71 8.33
N THR A 23 -1.98 5.65 8.25
CA THR A 23 -2.11 6.85 7.41
C THR A 23 -2.10 6.55 5.90
N GLY A 24 -1.45 5.44 5.50
CA GLY A 24 -1.26 5.03 4.12
C GLY A 24 -1.02 3.53 3.96
N GLY A 25 -1.05 3.07 2.70
CA GLY A 25 -0.89 1.66 2.35
C GLY A 25 0.53 1.13 2.57
N LEU A 26 1.55 2.00 2.48
CA LEU A 26 2.94 1.62 2.77
C LEU A 26 3.16 1.36 4.25
N GLU A 27 2.62 2.20 5.12
CA GLU A 27 2.67 2.00 6.57
C GLU A 27 1.97 0.68 6.96
N ALA A 28 0.79 0.43 6.39
CA ALA A 28 0.05 -0.82 6.59
C ALA A 28 0.84 -2.04 6.08
N PHE A 29 1.44 -1.94 4.89
CA PHE A 29 2.27 -3.00 4.31
C PHE A 29 3.48 -3.32 5.18
N CYS A 30 4.26 -2.30 5.60
CA CYS A 30 5.45 -2.49 6.40
C CYS A 30 5.11 -3.12 7.76
N HIS A 31 4.00 -2.71 8.39
CA HIS A 31 3.51 -3.33 9.62
C HIS A 31 3.17 -4.81 9.41
N THR A 32 2.30 -5.10 8.44
CA THR A 32 1.80 -6.45 8.20
C THR A 32 2.90 -7.41 7.76
N LEU A 33 3.81 -6.97 6.87
CA LEU A 33 4.96 -7.77 6.47
C LEU A 33 5.90 -8.04 7.65
N THR A 34 6.15 -7.06 8.51
CA THR A 34 6.95 -7.25 9.74
C THR A 34 6.34 -8.31 10.64
N VAL A 35 5.03 -8.24 10.89
CA VAL A 35 4.31 -9.23 11.70
C VAL A 35 4.39 -10.63 11.07
N ALA A 36 4.20 -10.74 9.76
CA ALA A 36 4.23 -12.02 9.06
C ALA A 36 5.61 -12.67 9.01
N LEU A 37 6.67 -11.88 8.80
CA LEU A 37 8.04 -12.38 8.83
C LEU A 37 8.42 -12.88 10.24
N ARG A 38 8.02 -12.14 11.28
CA ARG A 38 8.19 -12.55 12.68
C ARG A 38 7.41 -13.83 13.00
N SER A 39 6.15 -13.95 12.53
CA SER A 39 5.35 -15.16 12.74
C SER A 39 5.89 -16.40 12.04
N LEU A 40 6.66 -16.20 10.96
CA LEU A 40 7.41 -17.26 10.27
C LEU A 40 8.76 -17.60 10.92
N GLY A 41 9.09 -17.00 12.07
CA GLY A 41 10.28 -17.32 12.86
C GLY A 41 11.54 -16.53 12.49
N HIS A 42 11.42 -15.45 11.72
CA HIS A 42 12.55 -14.56 11.40
C HIS A 42 12.69 -13.43 12.43
N SER A 43 13.92 -12.98 12.67
CA SER A 43 14.19 -11.79 13.47
C SER A 43 14.06 -10.57 12.56
N VAL A 44 13.19 -9.63 12.92
CA VAL A 44 12.93 -8.43 12.09
C VAL A 44 13.04 -7.20 12.95
N ASP A 45 13.96 -6.30 12.59
CA ASP A 45 14.07 -4.97 13.16
C ASP A 45 13.42 -3.98 12.18
N LEU A 46 12.41 -3.25 12.66
CA LEU A 46 11.67 -2.28 11.86
C LEU A 46 12.30 -0.90 12.05
N TYR A 47 12.79 -0.30 10.97
CA TYR A 47 13.29 1.06 10.95
C TYR A 47 12.25 1.97 10.29
N ALA A 48 11.54 2.75 11.11
CA ALA A 48 10.42 3.57 10.71
C ALA A 48 10.45 4.95 11.40
N ALA A 49 9.49 5.80 11.05
CA ALA A 49 9.33 7.11 11.66
C ALA A 49 9.15 7.01 13.18
N ARG A 50 9.73 7.95 13.94
CA ARG A 50 9.56 8.08 15.39
C ARG A 50 8.09 7.97 15.80
N GLY A 51 7.80 7.16 16.81
CA GLY A 51 6.44 6.89 17.30
C GLY A 51 5.72 5.75 16.57
N SER A 52 6.41 5.02 15.68
CA SER A 52 5.91 3.77 15.09
C SER A 52 5.86 2.64 16.12
N HIS A 53 4.85 1.78 16.05
CA HIS A 53 4.74 0.59 16.89
C HIS A 53 5.75 -0.48 16.45
N GLY A 54 6.55 -0.98 17.41
CA GLY A 54 7.54 -2.03 17.16
C GLY A 54 8.79 -1.56 16.41
N ASN A 55 9.05 -0.25 16.40
CA ASN A 55 10.24 0.39 15.84
C ASN A 55 11.51 -0.01 16.60
N GLU A 56 12.64 -0.09 15.89
CA GLU A 56 13.96 -0.36 16.46
C GLU A 56 14.44 0.86 17.29
N PRO A 57 14.57 0.74 18.62
CA PRO A 57 14.84 1.90 19.47
C PRO A 57 16.25 2.49 19.29
N SER A 58 17.20 1.74 18.71
CA SER A 58 18.56 2.28 18.47
C SER A 58 18.63 3.26 17.30
N PHE A 59 17.60 3.35 16.45
CA PHE A 59 17.55 4.31 15.36
C PHE A 59 16.10 4.61 14.93
N GLU A 60 15.67 5.87 15.04
CA GLU A 60 14.35 6.29 14.61
C GLU A 60 14.43 7.37 13.52
N LEU A 61 13.67 7.19 12.44
CA LEU A 61 13.60 8.18 11.37
C LEU A 61 12.76 9.39 11.81
N PRO A 62 13.08 10.61 11.35
CA PRO A 62 12.28 11.79 11.69
C PRO A 62 10.94 11.72 10.97
N ALA A 63 9.83 11.80 11.72
CA ALA A 63 8.51 11.96 11.12
C ALA A 63 8.36 13.35 10.49
N VAL A 64 7.54 13.47 9.43
CA VAL A 64 7.24 14.77 8.82
C VAL A 64 6.24 15.53 9.68
N HIS A 65 6.71 16.60 10.32
CA HIS A 65 5.91 17.46 11.17
C HIS A 65 5.63 18.80 10.50
N TRP A 66 4.36 19.08 10.21
CA TRP A 66 3.89 20.34 9.62
C TRP A 66 3.75 21.48 10.64
N GLY A 67 3.96 21.22 11.93
CA GLY A 67 3.94 22.27 12.96
C GLY A 67 2.60 23.02 13.02
N ARG A 68 2.65 24.35 12.87
CA ARG A 68 1.47 25.23 12.81
C ARG A 68 0.79 25.23 11.42
N ASP A 69 1.49 24.74 10.40
CA ASP A 69 1.06 24.73 9.01
C ASP A 69 0.35 23.42 8.64
N GLN A 70 -0.30 22.75 9.60
CA GLN A 70 -1.10 21.54 9.34
C GLN A 70 -2.17 21.76 8.27
N TYR A 71 -2.59 23.00 8.08
CA TYR A 71 -3.50 23.38 7.00
C TYR A 71 -2.97 23.02 5.60
N TRP A 72 -1.64 23.07 5.40
CA TRP A 72 -0.97 22.76 4.13
C TRP A 72 -0.44 21.33 4.07
N ALA A 73 -0.75 20.49 5.07
CA ALA A 73 -0.29 19.13 5.11
C ALA A 73 -0.79 18.35 3.89
N SER A 74 0.15 17.74 3.18
CA SER A 74 -0.12 16.89 2.02
C SER A 74 0.72 15.63 2.07
N ASP A 75 0.31 14.62 1.30
CA ASP A 75 1.03 13.35 1.21
C ASP A 75 2.33 13.46 0.37
N THR A 76 2.49 14.52 -0.43
CA THR A 76 3.63 14.71 -1.34
C THR A 76 4.52 15.92 -0.99
N GLY A 77 3.97 16.98 -0.40
CA GLY A 77 4.72 18.16 -0.02
C GLY A 77 5.59 17.96 1.23
N TYR A 78 6.53 18.86 1.46
CA TYR A 78 7.34 18.90 2.67
C TYR A 78 7.33 20.31 3.27
N PRO A 79 7.24 20.46 4.60
CA PRO A 79 7.52 21.74 5.24
C PRO A 79 9.02 22.08 5.08
N PRO A 80 9.40 23.37 5.16
CA PRO A 80 10.79 23.79 4.96
C PRO A 80 11.80 22.99 5.79
N GLY A 81 12.85 22.50 5.14
CA GLY A 81 13.92 21.73 5.77
C GLY A 81 13.58 20.27 6.10
N ALA A 82 12.33 19.82 5.92
CA ALA A 82 11.92 18.47 6.31
C ALA A 82 12.44 17.40 5.36
N LYS A 83 12.50 17.68 4.05
CA LYS A 83 13.06 16.77 3.06
C LYS A 83 14.55 16.55 3.32
N GLU A 84 15.30 17.62 3.57
CA GLU A 84 16.75 17.55 3.84
C GLU A 84 17.05 16.76 5.12
N ARG A 85 16.21 16.91 6.15
CA ARG A 85 16.32 16.10 7.38
C ARG A 85 15.99 14.63 7.13
N GLU A 86 14.99 14.34 6.31
CA GLU A 86 14.63 12.96 5.94
C GLU A 86 15.77 12.31 5.15
N ASP A 87 16.27 12.98 4.10
CA ASP A 87 17.38 12.51 3.26
C ASP A 87 18.64 12.24 4.09
N ALA A 88 19.01 13.17 4.98
CA ALA A 88 20.15 12.99 5.90
C ALA A 88 19.94 11.81 6.87
N ALA A 89 18.71 11.57 7.33
CA ALA A 89 18.41 10.45 8.22
C ALA A 89 18.51 9.09 7.52
N TYR A 90 18.08 8.98 6.25
CA TYR A 90 18.26 7.74 5.49
C TYR A 90 19.72 7.48 5.13
N ALA A 91 20.51 8.52 4.83
CA ALA A 91 21.95 8.38 4.66
C ALA A 91 22.63 7.91 5.95
N ALA A 92 22.26 8.47 7.11
CA ALA A 92 22.76 8.00 8.40
C ALA A 92 22.30 6.56 8.74
N LEU A 93 21.07 6.19 8.36
CA LEU A 93 20.56 4.83 8.52
C LEU A 93 21.37 3.83 7.69
N ARG A 94 21.77 4.20 6.46
CA ARG A 94 22.63 3.39 5.62
C ARG A 94 23.93 3.01 6.34
N GLU A 95 24.61 4.00 6.92
CA GLU A 95 25.86 3.78 7.68
C GLU A 95 25.63 2.97 8.96
N HIS A 96 24.51 3.21 9.65
CA HIS A 96 24.12 2.42 10.81
C HIS A 96 23.93 0.94 10.46
N LEU A 97 23.21 0.64 9.38
CA LEU A 97 22.92 -0.73 8.93
C LEU A 97 24.19 -1.45 8.46
N ALA A 98 25.14 -0.74 7.86
CA ALA A 98 26.43 -1.28 7.43
C ALA A 98 27.29 -1.82 8.60
N GLN A 99 27.02 -1.37 9.83
CA GLN A 99 27.73 -1.81 11.03
C GLN A 99 27.00 -2.95 11.76
N ARG A 100 25.91 -3.47 11.19
CA ARG A 100 25.08 -4.52 11.77
C ARG A 100 25.14 -5.79 10.95
N ASP A 101 24.95 -6.91 11.63
CA ASP A 101 24.94 -8.24 11.03
C ASP A 101 23.50 -8.63 10.64
N TYR A 102 23.05 -8.13 9.48
CA TYR A 102 21.78 -8.49 8.87
C TYR A 102 22.02 -9.40 7.65
N ASP A 103 21.19 -10.43 7.50
CA ASP A 103 21.17 -11.25 6.29
C ASP A 103 20.63 -10.46 5.10
N VAL A 104 19.71 -9.51 5.36
CA VAL A 104 19.08 -8.65 4.35
C VAL A 104 18.59 -7.33 4.95
N VAL A 105 18.74 -6.25 4.17
CA VAL A 105 18.07 -4.97 4.36
C VAL A 105 16.97 -4.86 3.32
N HIS A 106 15.71 -4.79 3.75
CA HIS A 106 14.56 -4.62 2.86
C HIS A 106 14.06 -3.18 2.89
N ASN A 107 14.44 -2.42 1.88
CA ASN A 107 14.03 -1.04 1.66
C ASN A 107 12.63 -0.96 1.03
N ASN A 108 11.68 -0.38 1.77
CA ASN A 108 10.33 -0.01 1.31
C ASN A 108 10.10 1.51 1.38
N SER A 109 11.16 2.28 1.65
CA SER A 109 11.11 3.74 1.66
C SER A 109 11.06 4.30 0.23
N LEU A 110 10.56 5.53 0.12
CA LEU A 110 10.58 6.30 -1.12
C LEU A 110 11.76 7.29 -1.16
N ASN A 111 12.86 6.95 -0.47
CA ASN A 111 14.00 7.82 -0.27
C ASN A 111 15.29 7.22 -0.85
N PRO A 112 16.12 7.99 -1.58
CA PRO A 112 17.33 7.48 -2.23
C PRO A 112 18.46 7.11 -1.26
N GLY A 113 18.39 7.49 0.03
CA GLY A 113 19.52 7.42 0.97
C GLY A 113 20.17 6.04 1.12
N LEU A 114 19.40 4.94 1.01
CA LEU A 114 19.95 3.57 1.07
C LEU A 114 20.59 3.10 -0.25
N LEU A 115 20.31 3.80 -1.35
CA LEU A 115 20.80 3.49 -2.69
C LEU A 115 22.00 4.36 -3.07
N LEU A 116 22.42 5.29 -2.21
CA LEU A 116 23.55 6.17 -2.52
C LEU A 116 24.85 5.36 -2.70
N PRO A 117 25.64 5.68 -3.74
CA PRO A 117 26.92 5.04 -3.98
C PRO A 117 27.96 5.47 -2.95
N GLY A 118 28.96 4.60 -2.73
CA GLY A 118 29.95 4.79 -1.69
C GLY A 118 29.45 4.29 -0.33
N GLY A 119 30.37 3.83 0.52
CA GLY A 119 30.06 3.15 1.78
C GLY A 119 30.13 1.63 1.68
N ALA A 120 29.97 0.94 2.81
CA ALA A 120 30.07 -0.52 2.84
C ALA A 120 28.90 -1.18 2.07
N PRO A 121 29.12 -2.35 1.45
CA PRO A 121 28.05 -3.11 0.80
C PRO A 121 26.93 -3.44 1.79
N LEU A 122 25.67 -3.39 1.32
CA LEU A 122 24.51 -3.86 2.05
C LEU A 122 23.85 -5.01 1.28
N PRO A 123 23.35 -6.06 1.96
CA PRO A 123 22.47 -7.05 1.34
C PRO A 123 21.09 -6.43 1.07
N LEU A 124 21.00 -5.54 0.08
CA LEU A 124 19.84 -4.68 -0.12
C LEU A 124 18.82 -5.31 -1.08
N VAL A 125 17.57 -5.33 -0.65
CA VAL A 125 16.38 -5.52 -1.50
C VAL A 125 15.56 -4.24 -1.45
N THR A 126 15.26 -3.63 -2.59
CA THR A 126 14.33 -2.49 -2.68
C THR A 126 13.03 -2.93 -3.34
N THR A 127 11.88 -2.63 -2.72
CA THR A 127 10.57 -2.84 -3.35
C THR A 127 9.98 -1.54 -3.86
N PHE A 128 9.60 -1.51 -5.13
CA PHE A 128 8.89 -0.39 -5.74
C PHE A 128 7.38 -0.50 -5.47
N HIS A 129 6.85 0.55 -4.84
CA HIS A 129 5.44 0.69 -4.45
C HIS A 129 4.70 1.81 -5.18
N THR A 130 5.41 2.56 -6.02
CA THR A 130 4.91 3.72 -6.77
C THR A 130 5.50 3.72 -8.18
N PRO A 131 4.94 4.53 -9.10
CA PRO A 131 5.65 5.02 -10.28
C PRO A 131 7.08 5.49 -9.97
N GLN A 132 7.90 5.57 -11.02
CA GLN A 132 9.30 5.96 -10.90
C GLN A 132 9.46 7.32 -10.21
N LEU A 133 10.38 7.37 -9.25
CA LEU A 133 10.78 8.61 -8.59
C LEU A 133 12.16 9.03 -9.12
N PRO A 134 12.32 10.22 -9.71
CA PRO A 134 13.57 10.61 -10.37
C PRO A 134 14.81 10.53 -9.48
N GLU A 135 14.72 10.94 -8.21
CA GLU A 135 15.83 10.90 -7.27
C GLU A 135 16.25 9.46 -6.92
N MET A 136 15.28 8.54 -6.78
CA MET A 136 15.53 7.12 -6.56
C MET A 136 16.18 6.48 -7.79
N GLN A 137 15.66 6.77 -8.99
CA GLN A 137 16.22 6.26 -10.24
C GLN A 137 17.67 6.71 -10.42
N ALA A 138 17.96 8.00 -10.21
CA ALA A 138 19.32 8.52 -10.29
C ALA A 138 20.28 7.84 -9.29
N ALA A 139 19.81 7.51 -8.08
CA ALA A 139 20.61 6.77 -7.11
C ALA A 139 20.87 5.32 -7.55
N ILE A 140 19.87 4.65 -8.14
CA ILE A 140 20.01 3.30 -8.73
C ILE A 140 21.04 3.32 -9.86
N ASP A 141 20.93 4.27 -10.78
CA ASP A 141 21.82 4.41 -11.94
C ASP A 141 23.26 4.65 -11.47
N ALA A 142 23.45 5.51 -10.46
CA ALA A 142 24.76 5.82 -9.90
C ALA A 142 25.39 4.64 -9.14
N ALA A 143 24.60 3.84 -8.43
CA ALA A 143 25.07 2.67 -7.70
C ALA A 143 25.29 1.45 -8.61
N GLY A 144 24.59 1.36 -9.74
CA GLY A 144 24.68 0.23 -10.67
C GLY A 144 24.46 -1.11 -9.94
N SER A 145 25.33 -2.09 -10.18
CA SER A 145 25.21 -3.42 -9.53
C SER A 145 25.26 -3.39 -7.99
N GLN A 146 25.74 -2.30 -7.37
CA GLN A 146 25.76 -2.14 -5.92
C GLN A 146 24.39 -1.75 -5.33
N ALA A 147 23.41 -1.39 -6.17
CA ALA A 147 22.05 -1.04 -5.75
C ALA A 147 21.23 -2.24 -5.22
N GLY A 148 21.78 -3.45 -5.30
CA GLY A 148 21.21 -4.66 -4.70
C GLY A 148 20.26 -5.42 -5.63
N ARG A 149 19.13 -5.88 -5.06
CA ARG A 149 18.05 -6.60 -5.77
C ARG A 149 16.76 -5.80 -5.70
N PHE A 150 15.89 -6.05 -6.67
CA PHE A 150 14.67 -5.27 -6.83
C PHE A 150 13.43 -6.14 -6.84
N ALA A 151 12.37 -5.64 -6.24
CA ALA A 151 11.04 -6.18 -6.35
C ALA A 151 10.03 -5.08 -6.70
N ALA A 152 8.90 -5.47 -7.25
CA ALA A 152 7.78 -4.55 -7.51
C ALA A 152 6.46 -5.24 -7.20
N VAL A 153 5.46 -4.45 -6.80
CA VAL A 153 4.15 -4.97 -6.38
C VAL A 153 3.24 -5.42 -7.55
N SER A 154 3.61 -5.10 -8.79
CA SER A 154 2.95 -5.55 -10.03
C SER A 154 3.94 -5.48 -11.22
N ARG A 155 3.60 -6.09 -12.36
CA ARG A 155 4.41 -5.92 -13.58
C ARG A 155 4.30 -4.51 -14.12
N SER A 156 3.12 -3.89 -13.99
CA SER A 156 2.87 -2.51 -14.36
C SER A 156 3.82 -1.57 -13.65
N THR A 157 3.96 -1.71 -12.32
CA THR A 157 4.96 -0.95 -11.56
C THR A 157 6.38 -1.31 -11.98
N ALA A 158 6.71 -2.59 -12.16
CA ALA A 158 8.06 -2.99 -12.58
C ALA A 158 8.48 -2.35 -13.91
N ALA A 159 7.56 -2.21 -14.86
CA ALA A 159 7.83 -1.67 -16.19
C ALA A 159 8.16 -0.17 -16.21
N GLU A 160 7.88 0.56 -15.12
CA GLU A 160 8.20 1.98 -14.98
C GLU A 160 9.61 2.23 -14.45
N TRP A 161 10.29 1.22 -13.94
CA TRP A 161 11.62 1.35 -13.34
C TRP A 161 12.69 0.71 -14.22
N ASP A 162 13.86 1.34 -14.29
CA ASP A 162 15.04 0.77 -14.92
C ASP A 162 16.01 0.32 -13.83
N THR A 163 16.47 -0.93 -13.89
CA THR A 163 17.32 -1.50 -12.85
C THR A 163 18.46 -2.33 -13.43
N PRO A 164 19.66 -2.32 -12.80
CA PRO A 164 20.83 -3.10 -13.25
C PRO A 164 20.65 -4.62 -13.28
N GLY A 165 19.56 -5.14 -12.72
CA GLY A 165 19.21 -6.56 -12.70
C GLY A 165 17.71 -6.77 -12.80
N PRO A 166 17.23 -8.02 -12.77
CA PRO A 166 15.81 -8.32 -12.88
C PRO A 166 15.00 -7.79 -11.68
N ILE A 167 13.78 -7.32 -11.95
CA ILE A 167 12.80 -6.94 -10.93
C ILE A 167 11.89 -8.14 -10.66
N HIS A 168 11.85 -8.61 -9.42
CA HIS A 168 10.96 -9.69 -8.99
C HIS A 168 9.56 -9.13 -8.73
N VAL A 169 8.54 -9.61 -9.45
CA VAL A 169 7.16 -9.19 -9.19
C VAL A 169 6.61 -9.96 -7.98
N ILE A 170 6.50 -9.28 -6.85
CA ILE A 170 5.98 -9.81 -5.59
C ILE A 170 4.80 -8.93 -5.16
N PRO A 171 3.56 -9.32 -5.51
CA PRO A 171 2.39 -8.55 -5.11
C PRO A 171 2.21 -8.51 -3.60
N ASN A 172 1.64 -7.41 -3.11
CA ASN A 172 1.31 -7.27 -1.70
C ASN A 172 0.36 -8.39 -1.25
N GLY A 173 0.43 -8.73 0.03
CA GLY A 173 -0.43 -9.72 0.65
C GLY A 173 -1.41 -9.07 1.62
N VAL A 174 -2.55 -9.72 1.81
CA VAL A 174 -3.60 -9.31 2.75
C VAL A 174 -3.61 -10.25 3.94
N ASP A 175 -3.75 -9.68 5.15
CA ASP A 175 -3.97 -10.47 6.36
C ASP A 175 -5.41 -11.04 6.38
N THR A 176 -5.56 -12.24 5.81
CA THR A 176 -6.85 -12.94 5.78
C THR A 176 -7.33 -13.46 7.15
N HIS A 177 -6.54 -13.30 8.22
CA HIS A 177 -6.98 -13.52 9.59
C HIS A 177 -7.60 -12.26 10.21
N ALA A 178 -7.19 -11.08 9.76
CA ALA A 178 -7.76 -9.80 10.19
C ALA A 178 -8.97 -9.39 9.34
N TRP A 179 -8.86 -9.52 8.01
CA TRP A 179 -9.91 -9.29 7.03
C TRP A 179 -10.70 -10.59 6.81
N ARG A 180 -11.82 -10.74 7.51
CA ARG A 180 -12.61 -11.97 7.53
C ARG A 180 -13.93 -11.84 6.78
N PRO A 181 -14.41 -12.91 6.12
CA PRO A 181 -15.72 -12.94 5.49
C PRO A 181 -16.85 -12.48 6.42
N GLY A 182 -17.73 -11.62 5.93
CA GLY A 182 -18.90 -11.13 6.66
C GLY A 182 -20.23 -11.48 5.99
N CYS A 183 -21.32 -10.93 6.53
CA CYS A 183 -22.68 -11.19 6.05
C CYS A 183 -22.97 -10.56 4.68
N GLY A 184 -22.31 -9.44 4.37
CA GLY A 184 -22.60 -8.59 3.22
C GLY A 184 -24.05 -8.13 3.12
N GLY A 185 -24.43 -7.65 1.93
CA GLY A 185 -25.81 -7.23 1.62
C GLY A 185 -26.17 -5.80 2.08
N GLY A 186 -25.26 -5.12 2.77
CA GLY A 186 -25.37 -3.69 3.08
C GLY A 186 -25.13 -2.78 1.87
N PRO A 187 -24.88 -1.47 2.10
CA PRO A 187 -24.54 -0.55 1.01
C PRO A 187 -23.25 -0.96 0.29
N ALA A 188 -23.00 -0.38 -0.88
CA ALA A 188 -21.66 -0.37 -1.44
C ALA A 188 -20.70 0.41 -0.51
N ILE A 189 -19.41 0.11 -0.57
CA ILE A 189 -18.38 0.83 0.16
C ILE A 189 -17.34 1.38 -0.80
N TRP A 190 -16.92 2.62 -0.54
CA TRP A 190 -15.64 3.12 -0.98
C TRP A 190 -14.80 3.41 0.27
N PHE A 191 -13.54 2.99 0.29
CA PHE A 191 -12.66 3.33 1.41
C PHE A 191 -11.22 3.59 0.97
N GLY A 192 -10.56 4.50 1.66
CA GLY A 192 -9.19 4.92 1.38
C GLY A 192 -8.97 6.41 1.64
N ARG A 193 -7.84 6.95 1.19
CA ARG A 193 -7.53 8.39 1.30
C ARG A 193 -8.45 9.19 0.36
N LEU A 194 -9.15 10.19 0.88
CA LEU A 194 -10.01 11.06 0.06
C LEU A 194 -9.15 12.13 -0.61
N VAL A 195 -8.58 11.77 -1.76
CA VAL A 195 -7.65 12.57 -2.56
C VAL A 195 -7.99 12.44 -4.06
N PRO A 196 -7.57 13.39 -4.92
CA PRO A 196 -7.87 13.37 -6.34
C PRO A 196 -7.47 12.05 -7.02
N GLU A 197 -6.30 11.49 -6.70
CA GLU A 197 -5.82 10.27 -7.39
C GLU A 197 -6.65 9.01 -7.08
N LYS A 198 -7.41 9.01 -5.99
CA LYS A 198 -8.32 7.90 -5.59
C LYS A 198 -9.78 8.13 -6.00
N ALA A 199 -10.09 9.36 -6.43
CA ALA A 199 -11.35 9.80 -7.01
C ALA A 199 -12.66 9.25 -6.40
N PRO A 200 -12.90 9.34 -5.07
CA PRO A 200 -14.17 8.95 -4.46
C PRO A 200 -15.42 9.62 -5.07
N HIS A 201 -15.27 10.79 -5.68
CA HIS A 201 -16.36 11.46 -6.39
C HIS A 201 -16.93 10.59 -7.53
N LEU A 202 -16.07 9.85 -8.25
CA LEU A 202 -16.51 8.94 -9.31
C LEU A 202 -17.22 7.71 -8.75
N ALA A 203 -16.81 7.23 -7.58
CA ALA A 203 -17.51 6.13 -6.90
C ALA A 203 -18.91 6.55 -6.47
N LEU A 204 -19.07 7.77 -5.96
CA LEU A 204 -20.37 8.35 -5.62
C LEU A 204 -21.27 8.49 -6.87
N ASP A 205 -20.74 9.04 -7.95
CA ASP A 205 -21.47 9.21 -9.22
C ASP A 205 -21.92 7.84 -9.78
N ALA A 206 -21.02 6.85 -9.77
CA ALA A 206 -21.33 5.51 -10.27
C ALA A 206 -22.34 4.74 -9.39
N CYS A 207 -22.24 4.87 -8.06
CA CYS A 207 -23.21 4.27 -7.14
C CYS A 207 -24.60 4.90 -7.32
N HIS A 208 -24.67 6.22 -7.49
CA HIS A 208 -25.92 6.93 -7.79
C HIS A 208 -26.53 6.44 -9.11
N ALA A 209 -25.74 6.38 -10.19
CA ALA A 209 -26.18 5.85 -11.48
C ALA A 209 -26.54 4.35 -11.43
N ALA A 210 -25.97 3.60 -10.49
CA ALA A 210 -26.30 2.20 -10.25
C ALA A 210 -27.60 2.00 -9.45
N GLY A 211 -28.10 3.04 -8.77
CA GLY A 211 -29.19 2.93 -7.80
C GLY A 211 -28.79 2.19 -6.52
N VAL A 212 -27.50 2.21 -6.17
CA VAL A 212 -26.93 1.49 -5.02
C VAL A 212 -26.51 2.49 -3.94
N PRO A 213 -27.03 2.39 -2.70
CA PRO A 213 -26.56 3.22 -1.59
C PRO A 213 -25.07 2.98 -1.31
N VAL A 214 -24.35 4.03 -0.89
CA VAL A 214 -22.90 3.94 -0.67
C VAL A 214 -22.49 4.57 0.66
N VAL A 215 -21.54 3.91 1.33
CA VAL A 215 -20.80 4.44 2.47
C VAL A 215 -19.35 4.73 2.07
N VAL A 216 -18.83 5.87 2.50
CA VAL A 216 -17.47 6.34 2.25
C VAL A 216 -16.73 6.36 3.58
N ALA A 217 -15.57 5.69 3.66
CA ALA A 217 -14.73 5.65 4.85
C ALA A 217 -13.28 6.06 4.52
N GLY A 218 -12.63 6.75 5.45
CA GLY A 218 -11.21 7.09 5.37
C GLY A 218 -10.89 8.54 5.69
N ARG A 219 -9.58 8.81 5.78
CA ARG A 219 -9.01 10.12 6.11
C ARG A 219 -9.19 11.11 4.96
N ASN A 220 -9.56 12.34 5.30
CA ASN A 220 -9.52 13.45 4.35
C ASN A 220 -8.07 13.87 4.11
N GLY A 221 -7.51 13.47 2.96
CA GLY A 221 -6.12 13.77 2.58
C GLY A 221 -5.99 15.07 1.76
N ASP A 222 -7.09 15.58 1.22
CA ASP A 222 -7.15 16.85 0.51
C ASP A 222 -8.48 17.55 0.81
N ARG A 223 -8.41 18.56 1.68
CA ARG A 223 -9.58 19.29 2.15
C ARG A 223 -10.31 20.01 1.02
N HIS A 224 -9.55 20.65 0.12
CA HIS A 224 -10.12 21.41 -0.98
C HIS A 224 -10.88 20.49 -1.94
N TYR A 225 -10.27 19.37 -2.30
CA TYR A 225 -10.90 18.34 -3.11
C TYR A 225 -12.13 17.74 -2.42
N PHE A 226 -12.08 17.47 -1.11
CA PHE A 226 -13.25 16.99 -0.38
C PHE A 226 -14.42 17.97 -0.45
N ASP A 227 -14.18 19.25 -0.14
CA ASP A 227 -15.22 20.28 -0.08
C ASP A 227 -15.82 20.58 -1.47
N THR A 228 -15.03 20.47 -2.54
CA THR A 228 -15.47 20.80 -3.91
C THR A 228 -16.03 19.60 -4.67
N MET A 229 -15.49 18.41 -4.49
CA MET A 229 -15.82 17.24 -5.31
C MET A 229 -16.63 16.19 -4.55
N VAL A 230 -16.37 15.97 -3.26
CA VAL A 230 -16.95 14.84 -2.50
C VAL A 230 -18.18 15.25 -1.69
N ALA A 231 -18.07 16.29 -0.86
CA ALA A 231 -19.13 16.74 0.03
C ALA A 231 -20.44 17.12 -0.69
N PRO A 232 -20.42 17.80 -1.86
CA PRO A 232 -21.65 18.09 -2.60
C PRO A 232 -22.39 16.81 -3.05
N ARG A 233 -21.65 15.79 -3.48
CA ARG A 233 -22.20 14.49 -3.92
C ARG A 233 -22.74 13.67 -2.76
N LEU A 234 -22.03 13.66 -1.62
CA LEU A 234 -22.52 13.02 -0.40
C LEU A 234 -23.92 13.55 -0.02
N LYS A 235 -24.09 14.88 -0.06
CA LYS A 235 -25.37 15.53 0.21
C LYS A 235 -26.42 15.25 -0.87
N ALA A 236 -26.05 15.39 -2.15
CA ALA A 236 -27.00 15.23 -3.27
C ALA A 236 -27.54 13.80 -3.38
N TYR A 237 -26.71 12.79 -3.11
CA TYR A 237 -27.06 11.38 -3.26
C TYR A 237 -27.48 10.71 -1.95
N ASN A 238 -27.58 11.46 -0.85
CA ASN A 238 -27.84 10.93 0.49
C ASN A 238 -26.88 9.78 0.87
N ALA A 239 -25.60 9.93 0.51
CA ALA A 239 -24.55 8.96 0.81
C ALA A 239 -23.93 9.24 2.18
N THR A 240 -23.42 8.19 2.83
CA THR A 240 -22.89 8.28 4.20
C THR A 240 -21.37 8.44 4.17
N PHE A 241 -20.82 9.42 4.88
CA PHE A 241 -19.38 9.51 5.16
C PHE A 241 -19.14 9.26 6.65
N VAL A 242 -18.34 8.23 6.96
CA VAL A 242 -18.07 7.80 8.35
C VAL A 242 -16.70 8.25 8.87
N GLY A 243 -15.93 8.99 8.07
CA GLY A 243 -14.59 9.42 8.45
C GLY A 243 -13.58 8.27 8.50
N GLU A 244 -12.46 8.54 9.14
CA GLU A 244 -11.41 7.54 9.42
C GLU A 244 -11.87 6.61 10.54
N LEU A 245 -11.69 5.30 10.33
CA LEU A 245 -12.12 4.26 11.26
C LEU A 245 -10.92 3.43 11.72
N GLU A 246 -10.95 3.04 12.99
CA GLU A 246 -10.09 1.99 13.51
C GLU A 246 -10.29 0.68 12.74
N HIS A 247 -9.24 -0.12 12.56
CA HIS A 247 -9.26 -1.32 11.71
C HIS A 247 -10.40 -2.28 12.03
N LEU A 248 -10.60 -2.63 13.31
CA LEU A 248 -11.67 -3.57 13.66
C LEU A 248 -13.06 -3.08 13.23
N ARG A 249 -13.30 -1.76 13.26
CA ARG A 249 -14.55 -1.17 12.78
C ARG A 249 -14.59 -1.15 11.25
N LEU A 250 -13.48 -0.80 10.60
CA LEU A 250 -13.36 -0.82 9.14
C LEU A 250 -13.58 -2.23 8.58
N HIS A 251 -12.94 -3.25 9.14
CA HIS A 251 -13.08 -4.65 8.69
C HIS A 251 -14.54 -5.10 8.77
N ARG A 252 -15.21 -4.83 9.89
CA ARG A 252 -16.64 -5.17 10.08
C ARG A 252 -17.53 -4.43 9.10
N LEU A 253 -17.27 -3.15 8.88
CA LEU A 253 -18.01 -2.35 7.91
C LEU A 253 -17.85 -2.93 6.50
N VAL A 254 -16.61 -3.10 6.04
CA VAL A 254 -16.31 -3.65 4.71
C VAL A 254 -16.94 -5.03 4.53
N ALA A 255 -16.87 -5.90 5.53
CA ALA A 255 -17.45 -7.25 5.48
C ALA A 255 -18.99 -7.28 5.50
N SER A 256 -19.64 -6.18 5.89
CA SER A 256 -21.10 -6.03 5.83
C SER A 256 -21.61 -5.46 4.51
N CYS A 257 -20.72 -4.92 3.67
CA CYS A 257 -21.08 -4.25 2.42
C CYS A 257 -21.38 -5.23 1.27
N SER A 258 -22.16 -4.77 0.29
CA SER A 258 -22.54 -5.57 -0.88
C SER A 258 -21.47 -5.58 -1.96
N VAL A 259 -20.80 -4.45 -2.18
CA VAL A 259 -19.74 -4.27 -3.19
C VAL A 259 -18.75 -3.24 -2.68
N CYS A 260 -17.46 -3.43 -2.95
CA CYS A 260 -16.43 -2.41 -2.79
C CYS A 260 -16.15 -1.74 -4.15
N VAL A 261 -16.16 -0.42 -4.19
CA VAL A 261 -15.96 0.39 -5.39
C VAL A 261 -14.58 1.04 -5.34
N VAL A 262 -13.73 0.79 -6.34
CA VAL A 262 -12.33 1.23 -6.35
C VAL A 262 -12.04 2.03 -7.62
N THR A 263 -11.67 3.31 -7.46
CA THR A 263 -11.72 4.31 -8.54
C THR A 263 -10.41 5.08 -8.74
N PRO A 264 -9.26 4.42 -8.93
CA PRO A 264 -8.01 5.15 -9.15
C PRO A 264 -8.05 5.97 -10.45
N GLN A 265 -7.54 7.20 -10.39
CA GLN A 265 -7.26 8.07 -11.54
C GLN A 265 -5.78 8.12 -11.92
N TRP A 266 -4.98 7.29 -11.28
CA TRP A 266 -3.56 7.09 -11.52
C TRP A 266 -3.29 5.60 -11.73
N ASP A 267 -2.09 5.26 -12.20
CA ASP A 267 -1.71 3.86 -12.41
C ASP A 267 -1.45 3.19 -11.06
N GLU A 268 -2.55 2.73 -10.45
CA GLU A 268 -2.56 2.16 -9.11
C GLU A 268 -1.62 0.94 -9.03
N PRO A 269 -0.54 0.99 -8.22
CA PRO A 269 0.49 -0.05 -8.21
C PRO A 269 0.00 -1.43 -7.80
N PHE A 270 -0.94 -1.49 -6.84
CA PHE A 270 -1.51 -2.73 -6.32
C PHE A 270 -3.00 -2.55 -5.95
N GLY A 271 -3.32 -1.54 -5.13
CA GLY A 271 -4.69 -1.27 -4.67
C GLY A 271 -5.15 -2.20 -3.54
N LEU A 272 -4.47 -2.12 -2.38
CA LEU A 272 -4.72 -2.94 -1.18
C LEU A 272 -6.21 -3.05 -0.81
N VAL A 273 -6.93 -1.93 -0.88
CA VAL A 273 -8.35 -1.84 -0.52
C VAL A 273 -9.24 -2.83 -1.29
N ALA A 274 -8.91 -3.14 -2.56
CA ALA A 274 -9.65 -4.12 -3.35
C ALA A 274 -9.47 -5.52 -2.75
N PHE A 275 -8.23 -5.91 -2.47
CA PHE A 275 -7.90 -7.23 -1.94
C PHE A 275 -8.36 -7.40 -0.49
N GLU A 276 -8.32 -6.34 0.33
CA GLU A 276 -8.87 -6.30 1.68
C GLU A 276 -10.39 -6.52 1.68
N ALA A 277 -11.11 -5.83 0.78
CA ALA A 277 -12.54 -6.06 0.58
C ALA A 277 -12.85 -7.49 0.14
N MET A 278 -12.09 -7.99 -0.83
CA MET A 278 -12.24 -9.34 -1.32
C MET A 278 -11.93 -10.40 -0.24
N ALA A 279 -10.94 -10.19 0.64
CA ALA A 279 -10.68 -11.06 1.78
C ALA A 279 -11.87 -11.13 2.77
N CYS A 280 -12.60 -10.01 2.91
CA CYS A 280 -13.88 -9.93 3.61
C CYS A 280 -15.07 -10.55 2.86
N GLY A 281 -14.84 -11.14 1.68
CA GLY A 281 -15.90 -11.65 0.81
C GLY A 281 -16.76 -10.55 0.20
N THR A 282 -16.29 -9.31 0.16
CA THR A 282 -16.99 -8.19 -0.47
C THR A 282 -16.55 -8.12 -1.93
N PRO A 283 -17.43 -8.41 -2.91
CA PRO A 283 -17.11 -8.31 -4.32
C PRO A 283 -16.61 -6.90 -4.70
N VAL A 284 -15.75 -6.82 -5.71
CA VAL A 284 -15.16 -5.56 -6.15
C VAL A 284 -15.66 -5.15 -7.53
N ALA A 285 -16.01 -3.87 -7.65
CA ALA A 285 -16.13 -3.15 -8.92
C ALA A 285 -15.02 -2.09 -8.99
N ALA A 286 -14.17 -2.14 -10.00
CA ALA A 286 -13.00 -1.26 -10.07
C ALA A 286 -12.75 -0.71 -11.48
N PHE A 287 -12.06 0.43 -11.57
CA PHE A 287 -11.46 0.84 -12.83
C PHE A 287 -10.28 -0.07 -13.20
N ASP A 288 -10.23 -0.50 -14.46
CA ASP A 288 -9.11 -1.24 -15.05
C ASP A 288 -7.95 -0.27 -15.29
N ARG A 289 -7.04 -0.19 -14.31
CA ARG A 289 -5.91 0.74 -14.33
C ARG A 289 -4.70 0.21 -13.56
N GLY A 290 -3.51 0.41 -14.12
CA GLY A 290 -2.23 0.08 -13.48
C GLY A 290 -2.13 -1.37 -13.02
N GLY A 291 -1.35 -1.58 -11.96
CA GLY A 291 -1.19 -2.88 -11.32
C GLY A 291 -2.48 -3.42 -10.71
N LEU A 292 -3.40 -2.56 -10.25
CA LEU A 292 -4.72 -3.00 -9.79
C LEU A 292 -5.48 -3.75 -10.90
N GLY A 293 -5.59 -3.15 -12.09
CA GLY A 293 -6.27 -3.76 -13.24
C GLY A 293 -5.57 -5.04 -13.72
N GLU A 294 -4.23 -5.03 -13.77
CA GLU A 294 -3.42 -6.20 -14.08
C GLU A 294 -3.72 -7.38 -13.14
N LEU A 295 -3.67 -7.15 -11.83
CA LEU A 295 -3.78 -8.19 -10.82
C LEU A 295 -5.22 -8.72 -10.66
N LEU A 296 -6.21 -7.90 -11.01
CA LEU A 296 -7.62 -8.25 -10.93
C LEU A 296 -8.20 -8.87 -12.21
N ARG A 297 -7.43 -8.93 -13.30
CA ARG A 297 -7.90 -9.40 -14.62
C ARG A 297 -8.55 -10.78 -14.60
N ASP A 298 -7.96 -11.71 -13.86
CA ASP A 298 -8.44 -13.10 -13.72
C ASP A 298 -9.12 -13.35 -12.36
N ALA A 299 -9.42 -12.27 -11.62
CA ALA A 299 -10.08 -12.33 -10.33
C ALA A 299 -11.61 -12.36 -10.48
N PRO A 300 -12.36 -12.90 -9.49
CA PRO A 300 -13.81 -12.83 -9.47
C PRO A 300 -14.28 -11.41 -9.10
N VAL A 301 -14.09 -10.46 -10.01
CA VAL A 301 -14.46 -9.05 -9.87
C VAL A 301 -15.13 -8.53 -11.15
N SER A 302 -15.60 -7.28 -11.13
CA SER A 302 -16.02 -6.59 -12.35
C SER A 302 -15.16 -5.36 -12.59
N LEU A 303 -14.44 -5.34 -13.72
CA LEU A 303 -13.64 -4.19 -14.13
C LEU A 303 -14.42 -3.30 -15.10
N ALA A 304 -14.19 -1.99 -15.02
CA ALA A 304 -14.77 -0.98 -15.89
C ALA A 304 -13.67 -0.13 -16.53
N THR A 305 -13.95 0.44 -17.70
CA THR A 305 -13.04 1.39 -18.35
C THR A 305 -12.76 2.57 -17.42
N SER A 306 -11.46 2.87 -17.24
CA SER A 306 -10.99 3.96 -16.37
C SER A 306 -11.68 5.29 -16.66
N GLY A 307 -12.20 5.94 -15.61
CA GLY A 307 -12.86 7.24 -15.69
C GLY A 307 -14.30 7.22 -16.24
N ASN A 308 -14.81 6.07 -16.69
CA ASN A 308 -16.16 5.94 -17.22
C ASN A 308 -17.15 5.56 -16.11
N VAL A 309 -17.94 6.54 -15.65
CA VAL A 309 -18.93 6.39 -14.58
C VAL A 309 -20.04 5.38 -14.94
N ASP A 310 -20.56 5.42 -16.16
CA ASP A 310 -21.65 4.52 -16.58
C ASP A 310 -21.18 3.07 -16.69
N ALA A 311 -19.97 2.86 -17.20
CA ALA A 311 -19.33 1.54 -17.22
C ALA A 311 -19.13 1.01 -15.79
N LEU A 312 -18.68 1.88 -14.87
CA LEU A 312 -18.52 1.50 -13.46
C LEU A 312 -19.87 1.20 -12.78
N ALA A 313 -20.93 1.94 -13.08
CA ALA A 313 -22.28 1.64 -12.60
C ALA A 313 -22.76 0.26 -13.09
N GLY A 314 -22.45 -0.10 -14.35
CA GLY A 314 -22.64 -1.45 -14.86
C GLY A 314 -21.84 -2.50 -14.09
N ALA A 315 -20.56 -2.23 -13.84
CA ALA A 315 -19.68 -3.12 -13.09
C ALA A 315 -20.14 -3.32 -11.64
N ILE A 316 -20.65 -2.28 -10.96
CA ILE A 316 -21.23 -2.38 -9.61
C ILE A 316 -22.38 -3.40 -9.59
N ARG A 317 -23.31 -3.33 -10.57
CA ARG A 317 -24.43 -4.27 -10.67
C ARG A 317 -23.98 -5.70 -10.97
N ILE A 318 -22.89 -5.87 -11.72
CA ILE A 318 -22.30 -7.19 -12.00
C ILE A 318 -21.63 -7.74 -10.73
N ALA A 319 -20.76 -6.96 -10.10
CA ALA A 319 -20.02 -7.34 -8.90
C ALA A 319 -20.95 -7.76 -7.75
N ALA A 320 -22.08 -7.07 -7.56
CA ALA A 320 -23.07 -7.40 -6.53
C ALA A 320 -23.64 -8.82 -6.62
N ARG A 321 -23.50 -9.50 -7.77
CA ARG A 321 -23.98 -10.87 -8.02
C ARG A 321 -22.89 -11.93 -7.89
N ILE A 322 -21.63 -11.53 -7.69
CA ILE A 322 -20.51 -12.46 -7.55
C ILE A 322 -20.59 -13.13 -6.18
N ASP A 323 -20.39 -14.45 -6.13
CA ASP A 323 -20.38 -15.20 -4.88
C ASP A 323 -19.23 -14.75 -3.97
N ARG A 324 -19.61 -14.20 -2.81
CA ARG A 324 -18.69 -13.74 -1.76
C ARG A 324 -17.74 -14.82 -1.25
N HIS A 325 -18.18 -16.07 -1.19
CA HIS A 325 -17.33 -17.15 -0.73
C HIS A 325 -16.21 -17.44 -1.72
N HIS A 326 -16.53 -17.41 -3.02
CA HIS A 326 -15.56 -17.52 -4.08
C HIS A 326 -14.54 -16.36 -4.06
N VAL A 327 -15.01 -15.13 -3.88
CA VAL A 327 -14.13 -13.94 -3.78
C VAL A 327 -13.11 -14.07 -2.65
N ALA A 328 -13.56 -14.42 -1.44
CA ALA A 328 -12.68 -14.59 -0.29
C ALA A 328 -11.70 -15.76 -0.44
N ALA A 329 -12.18 -16.89 -1.01
CA ALA A 329 -11.33 -18.05 -1.28
C ALA A 329 -10.22 -17.70 -2.28
N TRP A 330 -10.54 -16.95 -3.33
CA TRP A 330 -9.56 -16.54 -4.34
C TRP A 330 -8.45 -15.68 -3.76
N VAL A 331 -8.75 -14.68 -2.92
CA VAL A 331 -7.71 -13.87 -2.28
C VAL A 331 -6.85 -14.68 -1.34
N ARG A 332 -7.45 -15.57 -0.54
CA ARG A 332 -6.68 -16.43 0.38
C ARG A 332 -5.69 -17.32 -0.37
N ALA A 333 -6.08 -17.85 -1.53
CA ALA A 333 -5.23 -18.71 -2.35
C ALA A 333 -4.08 -17.95 -3.04
N ASN A 334 -4.31 -16.71 -3.48
CA ASN A 334 -3.39 -16.01 -4.38
C ASN A 334 -2.58 -14.87 -3.72
N PHE A 335 -3.19 -14.19 -2.74
CA PHE A 335 -2.70 -12.93 -2.15
C PHE A 335 -2.72 -12.95 -0.60
N SER A 336 -2.56 -14.12 0.03
CA SER A 336 -2.38 -14.15 1.49
C SER A 336 -1.04 -13.54 1.90
N LEU A 337 -1.05 -12.82 3.02
CA LEU A 337 0.14 -12.20 3.59
C LEU A 337 1.28 -13.21 3.82
N HIS A 338 0.98 -14.42 4.28
CA HIS A 338 1.97 -15.48 4.46
C HIS A 338 2.61 -15.93 3.13
N ALA A 339 1.84 -16.01 2.05
CA ALA A 339 2.37 -16.35 0.73
C ALA A 339 3.32 -15.25 0.23
N THR A 340 2.93 -13.98 0.37
CA THR A 340 3.80 -12.83 0.03
C THR A 340 5.09 -12.83 0.86
N ALA A 341 5.00 -13.00 2.18
CA ALA A 341 6.18 -13.09 3.05
C ALA A 341 7.11 -14.24 2.64
N THR A 342 6.55 -15.40 2.24
CA THR A 342 7.34 -16.54 1.75
C THR A 342 8.10 -16.23 0.46
N ARG A 343 7.49 -15.51 -0.48
CA ARG A 343 8.15 -15.05 -1.72
C ARG A 343 9.29 -14.07 -1.41
N TYR A 344 9.09 -13.15 -0.47
CA TYR A 344 10.17 -12.28 0.01
C TYR A 344 11.30 -13.06 0.67
N ILE A 345 11.00 -14.05 1.51
CA ILE A 345 12.03 -14.90 2.13
C ILE A 345 12.86 -15.66 1.09
N GLN A 346 12.25 -16.08 -0.03
CA GLN A 346 12.98 -16.67 -1.16
C GLN A 346 13.94 -15.66 -1.76
N LEU A 347 13.47 -14.45 -2.09
CA LEU A 347 14.31 -13.36 -2.61
C LEU A 347 15.44 -12.99 -1.65
N TYR A 348 15.17 -12.87 -0.34
CA TYR A 348 16.18 -12.54 0.67
C TYR A 348 17.33 -13.54 0.69
N ARG A 349 17.06 -14.83 0.43
CA ARG A 349 18.10 -15.86 0.39
C ARG A 349 19.04 -15.75 -0.80
N GLU A 350 18.64 -15.03 -1.85
CA GLU A 350 19.45 -14.76 -3.04
C GLU A 350 20.39 -13.56 -2.87
N VAL A 351 20.21 -12.77 -1.80
CA VAL A 351 20.85 -11.46 -1.61
C VAL A 351 22.17 -11.54 -0.83
N LYS A 352 22.57 -12.73 -0.36
CA LYS A 352 23.75 -12.90 0.50
C LYS A 352 24.99 -12.21 -0.08
N VAL A 353 25.54 -11.27 0.69
CA VAL A 353 26.84 -10.66 0.42
C VAL A 353 27.89 -11.77 0.48
N GLN A 354 28.68 -11.91 -0.59
CA GLN A 354 29.87 -12.77 -0.59
C GLN A 354 30.98 -12.16 0.26
#